data_AF-A0A1S7QY40-F1
#
_entry.id   AF-A0A1S7QY40-F1
#
_cell.length_a   1.000
_cell.length_b   1.000
_cell.length_c   1.000
_cell.angle_alpha   90.00
_cell.angle_beta   90.00
_cell.angle_gamma   90.00
#
_symmetry.space_group_name_H-M   'P 1'
#
loop_
_entity.id
_entity.type
_entity.pdbx_description
1 polymer ?
#
loop_
_entity_poly.entity_id
_entity_poly.type
_entity_poly.pdbx_seq_one_letter_code
_entity_poly.pdbx_strand_id
1 'polypeptide(L)'
;MTSTQSYTAATIQFEPTMFEKARNIDRLTALCEEAAQAGARLIVTPEMGTTGYCWFDRAEVKPFVETVPGPTTDIFHAIAHKHRCYIVVGMPEVDPASDLYYNTAVLIGPDGVVGRHRKSHPYIAEPKWAANGDIVHEVFETEIGRISMLVCMDLHFFETARLEALGGADVICHISNWLQERAPAPYWINRAFENACYVIESNRWGLERTVQFSGGSCVIEPDGTVAAAIDTGDGIAYSQIDLARARRREVLSEPIFESRRPELYMNMMTNSFTWNPGDYFRLYGYQPIPPGRKSRAAVAQFAPSPVIADNIAQISALATEAKATTAPDILVFPELSLTGLEAPGSRAEPLSGPTVSAFVRLAMKLGFYLVAGFAEADGDKVYNSAVLAGPEGLVGSYRKTHLGVADSWATAGDDWKIYDLAIGRVGLAIGHDALYPEAIRSLSLMGCDLVACPSAIAGIFTGSHAGTKIPHNYPIPKGADPFHWHALRVRGGENNVYFAFANVLDTERGYLGKSAVFGPDSFAFPRQESPILDEQGIAAAVVDTTNLDTPYPTNIVRRKDLVVMRQPHHYQPLVKWHQ
;
A
#
# COMPACT_ATOMS: atom_id res chain seq x y z
N MET A 1 22.16 27.52 1.77
CA MET A 1 21.42 27.73 3.03
C MET A 1 21.56 26.45 3.83
N THR A 2 21.90 26.51 5.12
CA THR A 2 21.95 25.31 5.98
C THR A 2 20.51 24.83 6.21
N SER A 3 20.11 23.69 5.63
CA SER A 3 18.76 23.17 5.83
C SER A 3 18.52 22.91 7.31
N THR A 4 17.34 23.26 7.80
CA THR A 4 16.95 22.92 9.18
C THR A 4 16.93 21.39 9.32
N GLN A 5 17.54 20.81 10.36
CA GLN A 5 17.53 19.34 10.54
C GLN A 5 16.18 18.84 11.06
N SER A 6 15.49 19.65 11.85
CA SER A 6 14.15 19.35 12.37
C SER A 6 13.27 20.59 12.48
N TYR A 7 11.95 20.41 12.42
CA TYR A 7 10.98 21.50 12.56
C TYR A 7 9.62 20.99 13.01
N THR A 8 8.81 21.87 13.60
CA THR A 8 7.40 21.59 13.91
C THR A 8 6.57 21.64 12.63
N ALA A 9 5.83 20.58 12.32
CA ALA A 9 4.79 20.59 11.32
C ALA A 9 3.40 20.56 11.97
N ALA A 10 2.41 21.09 11.25
CA ALA A 10 1.01 21.08 11.65
C ALA A 10 0.13 20.52 10.53
N THR A 11 -0.82 19.67 10.91
CA THR A 11 -1.94 19.28 10.05
C THR A 11 -3.23 19.86 10.61
N ILE A 12 -4.07 20.38 9.72
CA ILE A 12 -5.36 20.97 10.05
C ILE A 12 -6.46 19.98 9.67
N GLN A 13 -7.37 19.69 10.60
CA GLN A 13 -8.66 19.09 10.29
C GLN A 13 -9.70 20.21 10.19
N PHE A 14 -10.49 20.21 9.11
CA PHE A 14 -11.46 21.28 8.87
C PHE A 14 -12.70 20.77 8.15
N GLU A 15 -13.88 21.22 8.56
CA GLU A 15 -15.15 21.01 7.84
C GLU A 15 -15.46 22.26 6.98
N PRO A 16 -15.18 22.22 5.66
CA PRO A 16 -15.58 23.30 4.78
C PRO A 16 -17.11 23.31 4.62
N THR A 17 -17.69 24.51 4.59
CA THR A 17 -19.10 24.68 4.23
C THR A 17 -19.21 24.93 2.75
N MET A 18 -19.88 24.01 2.04
CA MET A 18 -20.04 24.09 0.60
C MET A 18 -20.65 25.43 0.17
N PHE A 19 -20.13 26.00 -0.91
CA PHE A 19 -20.51 27.32 -1.47
C PHE A 19 -20.10 28.56 -0.66
N GLU A 20 -19.64 28.43 0.59
CA GLU A 20 -19.26 29.57 1.43
C GLU A 20 -17.75 29.86 1.38
N LYS A 21 -17.21 30.09 0.17
CA LYS A 21 -15.76 30.23 -0.07
C LYS A 21 -15.06 31.23 0.85
N ALA A 22 -15.60 32.44 0.97
CA ALA A 22 -15.02 33.48 1.80
C ALA A 22 -14.91 33.05 3.27
N ARG A 23 -15.99 32.51 3.84
CA ARG A 23 -15.99 32.00 5.22
C ARG A 23 -15.01 30.85 5.40
N ASN A 24 -14.93 29.93 4.45
CA ASN A 24 -13.99 28.81 4.52
C ASN A 24 -12.54 29.31 4.55
N ILE A 25 -12.19 30.25 3.68
CA ILE A 25 -10.86 30.88 3.65
C ILE A 25 -10.59 31.62 4.98
N ASP A 26 -11.53 32.42 5.48
CA ASP A 26 -11.37 33.13 6.76
C ASP A 26 -11.11 32.18 7.94
N ARG A 27 -11.81 31.04 7.99
CA ARG A 27 -11.63 30.05 9.06
C ARG A 27 -10.34 29.26 8.91
N LEU A 28 -9.99 28.83 7.69
CA LEU A 28 -8.75 28.10 7.44
C LEU A 28 -7.51 28.98 7.68
N THR A 29 -7.57 30.23 7.28
CA THR A 29 -6.47 31.19 7.50
C THR A 29 -6.28 31.48 8.98
N ALA A 30 -7.36 31.55 9.77
CA ALA A 30 -7.26 31.65 11.23
C ALA A 30 -6.54 30.43 11.85
N LEU A 31 -6.87 29.20 11.41
CA LEU A 31 -6.18 27.99 11.87
C LEU A 31 -4.72 27.95 11.42
N CYS A 32 -4.41 28.39 10.20
CA CYS A 32 -3.04 28.49 9.71
C CYS A 32 -2.22 29.53 10.51
N GLU A 33 -2.82 30.68 10.80
CA GLU A 33 -2.20 31.73 11.62
C GLU A 33 -1.96 31.23 13.05
N GLU A 34 -2.90 30.50 13.65
CA GLU A 34 -2.73 29.84 14.95
C GLU A 34 -1.56 28.84 14.92
N ALA A 35 -1.51 27.96 13.91
CA ALA A 35 -0.43 26.99 13.75
C ALA A 35 0.95 27.66 13.58
N ALA A 36 0.99 28.73 12.78
CA ALA A 36 2.21 29.50 12.53
C ALA A 36 2.70 30.21 13.80
N GLN A 37 1.79 30.80 14.58
CA GLN A 37 2.09 31.41 15.89
C GLN A 37 2.56 30.37 16.92
N ALA A 38 2.09 29.12 16.82
CA ALA A 38 2.59 28.00 17.60
C ALA A 38 3.96 27.46 17.13
N GLY A 39 4.55 28.06 16.09
CA GLY A 39 5.89 27.74 15.60
C GLY A 39 5.93 26.67 14.50
N ALA A 40 4.79 26.32 13.90
CA ALA A 40 4.78 25.40 12.76
C ALA A 40 5.48 26.03 11.54
N ARG A 41 6.43 25.30 10.96
CA ARG A 41 7.15 25.70 9.73
C ARG A 41 6.54 25.10 8.47
N LEU A 42 5.77 24.02 8.59
CA LEU A 42 4.98 23.42 7.52
C LEU A 42 3.54 23.21 8.02
N ILE A 43 2.57 23.76 7.32
CA ILE A 43 1.15 23.70 7.68
C ILE A 43 0.39 23.08 6.50
N VAL A 44 -0.36 22.01 6.75
CA VAL A 44 -1.10 21.31 5.70
C VAL A 44 -2.60 21.44 5.98
N THR A 45 -3.36 21.85 4.97
CA THR A 45 -4.83 22.03 5.03
C THR A 45 -5.57 21.04 4.12
N PRO A 46 -6.87 20.75 4.36
CA PRO A 46 -7.55 19.69 3.63
C PRO A 46 -7.77 19.97 2.14
N GLU A 47 -7.99 18.88 1.39
CA GLU A 47 -8.39 18.92 -0.02
C GLU A 47 -9.66 19.76 -0.19
N MET A 48 -9.65 20.71 -1.13
CA MET A 48 -10.82 21.56 -1.40
C MET A 48 -11.38 22.27 -0.16
N GLY A 49 -10.55 22.47 0.87
CA GLY A 49 -10.93 23.11 2.13
C GLY A 49 -11.44 24.54 1.94
N THR A 50 -11.12 25.18 0.81
CA THR A 50 -11.60 26.52 0.48
C THR A 50 -13.06 26.56 0.04
N THR A 51 -13.66 25.45 -0.41
CA THR A 51 -14.91 25.49 -1.17
C THR A 51 -15.92 24.39 -0.85
N GLY A 52 -15.47 23.24 -0.33
CA GLY A 52 -16.26 21.99 -0.33
C GLY A 52 -15.96 21.13 -1.57
N TYR A 53 -16.45 19.88 -1.57
CA TYR A 53 -15.97 18.81 -2.45
C TYR A 53 -17.05 18.21 -3.39
N CYS A 54 -18.26 18.00 -2.90
CA CYS A 54 -19.33 17.23 -3.54
C CYS A 54 -20.03 17.98 -4.68
N TRP A 55 -19.26 18.54 -5.63
CA TRP A 55 -19.75 19.22 -6.83
C TRP A 55 -20.53 18.28 -7.75
N PHE A 56 -21.63 18.79 -8.30
CA PHE A 56 -22.48 18.04 -9.21
C PHE A 56 -21.85 17.94 -10.60
N ASP A 57 -21.35 19.06 -11.12
CA ASP A 57 -20.74 19.17 -12.45
C ASP A 57 -19.83 20.41 -12.57
N ARG A 58 -19.27 20.59 -13.77
CA ARG A 58 -18.44 21.74 -14.14
C ARG A 58 -19.14 23.10 -13.98
N ALA A 59 -20.45 23.19 -14.20
CA ALA A 59 -21.19 24.45 -14.11
C ALA A 59 -21.33 24.91 -12.66
N GLU A 60 -21.54 23.96 -11.75
CA GLU A 60 -21.70 24.25 -10.32
C GLU A 60 -20.40 24.74 -9.66
N VAL A 61 -19.25 24.16 -10.02
CA VAL A 61 -17.95 24.55 -9.45
C VAL A 61 -17.37 25.82 -10.09
N LYS A 62 -17.81 26.18 -11.30
CA LYS A 62 -17.27 27.31 -12.09
C LYS A 62 -17.15 28.64 -11.33
N PRO A 63 -18.06 29.05 -10.43
CA PRO A 63 -17.90 30.30 -9.67
C PRO A 63 -16.76 30.27 -8.65
N PHE A 64 -16.18 29.10 -8.37
CA PHE A 64 -15.24 28.87 -7.29
C PHE A 64 -13.80 28.60 -7.74
N VAL A 65 -13.60 28.25 -9.01
CA VAL A 65 -12.28 28.01 -9.60
C VAL A 65 -11.46 29.31 -9.65
N GLU A 66 -10.16 29.21 -9.39
CA GLU A 66 -9.22 30.34 -9.51
C GLU A 66 -7.93 29.89 -10.21
N THR A 67 -7.18 30.84 -10.77
CA THR A 67 -5.83 30.56 -11.26
C THR A 67 -4.89 30.30 -10.09
N VAL A 68 -3.77 29.62 -10.36
CA VAL A 68 -2.64 29.49 -9.43
C VAL A 68 -1.40 30.04 -10.13
N PRO A 69 -0.77 31.13 -9.63
CA PRO A 69 -1.21 31.95 -8.49
C PRO A 69 -2.52 32.72 -8.75
N GLY A 70 -3.19 33.13 -7.68
CA GLY A 70 -4.46 33.85 -7.70
C GLY A 70 -4.92 34.32 -6.31
N PRO A 71 -6.15 34.87 -6.19
CA PRO A 71 -6.63 35.51 -4.97
C PRO A 71 -6.51 34.65 -3.71
N THR A 72 -6.89 33.37 -3.78
CA THR A 72 -6.75 32.44 -2.64
C THR A 72 -5.30 32.26 -2.25
N THR A 73 -4.38 32.03 -3.20
CA THR A 73 -2.97 31.81 -2.89
C THR A 73 -2.30 33.06 -2.31
N ASP A 74 -2.72 34.25 -2.73
CA ASP A 74 -2.21 35.53 -2.20
C ASP A 74 -2.55 35.72 -0.72
N ILE A 75 -3.75 35.29 -0.30
CA ILE A 75 -4.20 35.35 1.10
C ILE A 75 -3.32 34.45 1.98
N PHE A 76 -3.08 33.20 1.55
CA PHE A 76 -2.23 32.27 2.31
C PHE A 76 -0.75 32.67 2.24
N HIS A 77 -0.29 33.27 1.13
CA HIS A 77 1.06 33.83 1.02
C HIS A 77 1.32 34.92 2.07
N ALA A 78 0.35 35.78 2.35
CA ALA A 78 0.51 36.79 3.40
C ALA A 78 0.85 36.19 4.77
N ILE A 79 0.25 35.03 5.11
CA ILE A 79 0.56 34.28 6.34
C ILE A 79 1.96 33.65 6.24
N ALA A 80 2.23 32.93 5.15
CA ALA A 80 3.50 32.26 4.91
C ALA A 80 4.70 33.23 4.97
N HIS A 81 4.55 34.41 4.37
CA HIS A 81 5.54 35.49 4.40
C HIS A 81 5.72 36.06 5.81
N LYS A 82 4.61 36.39 6.51
CA LYS A 82 4.64 36.98 7.86
C LYS A 82 5.34 36.08 8.87
N HIS A 83 5.09 34.76 8.82
CA HIS A 83 5.60 33.80 9.79
C HIS A 83 6.79 32.97 9.31
N ARG A 84 7.24 33.17 8.06
CA ARG A 84 8.33 32.41 7.44
C ARG A 84 8.08 30.90 7.50
N CYS A 85 6.89 30.49 7.12
CA CYS A 85 6.46 29.08 7.06
C CYS A 85 6.01 28.70 5.64
N TYR A 86 5.74 27.42 5.46
CA TYR A 86 5.18 26.85 4.23
C TYR A 86 3.76 26.35 4.52
N ILE A 87 2.85 26.60 3.59
CA ILE A 87 1.44 26.21 3.71
C ILE A 87 1.03 25.44 2.46
N VAL A 88 0.40 24.28 2.64
CA VAL A 88 -0.25 23.52 1.57
C VAL A 88 -1.75 23.77 1.58
N VAL A 89 -2.29 24.25 0.46
CA VAL A 89 -3.71 24.60 0.30
C VAL A 89 -4.36 23.81 -0.84
N GLY A 90 -5.51 23.19 -0.55
CA GLY A 90 -6.34 22.52 -1.56
C GLY A 90 -7.42 23.43 -2.13
N MET A 91 -7.46 23.61 -3.45
CA MET A 91 -8.43 24.46 -4.14
C MET A 91 -8.77 23.99 -5.56
N PRO A 92 -9.95 24.35 -6.10
CA PRO A 92 -10.26 24.16 -7.51
C PRO A 92 -9.48 25.18 -8.37
N GLU A 93 -8.63 24.68 -9.25
CA GLU A 93 -7.83 25.48 -10.17
C GLU A 93 -8.53 25.59 -11.53
N VAL A 94 -8.42 26.74 -12.20
CA VAL A 94 -8.64 26.88 -13.65
C VAL A 94 -7.33 27.20 -14.37
N ASP A 95 -7.04 26.46 -15.43
CA ASP A 95 -5.97 26.79 -16.38
C ASP A 95 -6.44 27.86 -17.37
N PRO A 96 -5.86 29.07 -17.37
CA PRO A 96 -6.29 30.13 -18.29
C PRO A 96 -6.00 29.82 -19.76
N ALA A 97 -5.07 28.91 -20.08
CA ALA A 97 -4.73 28.58 -21.45
C ALA A 97 -5.73 27.60 -22.10
N SER A 98 -6.26 26.66 -21.32
CA SER A 98 -7.15 25.58 -21.81
C SER A 98 -8.58 25.68 -21.30
N ASP A 99 -8.86 26.56 -20.33
CA ASP A 99 -10.09 26.60 -19.53
C ASP A 99 -10.32 25.30 -18.71
N LEU A 100 -9.40 24.34 -18.68
CA LEU A 100 -9.57 23.11 -17.90
C LEU A 100 -9.54 23.39 -16.40
N TYR A 101 -10.34 22.62 -15.65
CA TYR A 101 -10.38 22.71 -14.19
C TYR A 101 -9.65 21.53 -13.56
N TYR A 102 -9.02 21.74 -12.41
CA TYR A 102 -8.27 20.71 -11.71
C TYR A 102 -8.50 20.78 -10.20
N ASN A 103 -8.52 19.64 -9.52
CA ASN A 103 -8.36 19.61 -8.07
C ASN A 103 -6.87 19.70 -7.73
N THR A 104 -6.47 20.75 -7.02
CA THR A 104 -5.07 21.16 -6.95
C THR A 104 -4.64 21.39 -5.50
N ALA A 105 -3.50 20.81 -5.14
CA ALA A 105 -2.72 21.18 -3.96
C ALA A 105 -1.68 22.24 -4.36
N VAL A 106 -1.56 23.32 -3.60
CA VAL A 106 -0.57 24.37 -3.84
C VAL A 106 0.34 24.51 -2.64
N LEU A 107 1.66 24.42 -2.85
CA LEU A 107 2.68 24.69 -1.85
C LEU A 107 3.05 26.17 -1.92
N ILE A 108 2.83 26.88 -0.83
CA ILE A 108 3.08 28.33 -0.71
C ILE A 108 4.15 28.52 0.35
N GLY A 109 5.24 29.19 0.00
CA GLY A 109 6.35 29.52 0.88
C GLY A 109 6.41 31.02 1.21
N PRO A 110 7.44 31.45 1.95
CA PRO A 110 7.60 32.85 2.35
C PRO A 110 7.72 33.82 1.17
N ASP A 111 8.28 33.35 0.06
CA ASP A 111 8.55 34.16 -1.14
C ASP A 111 7.44 34.06 -2.21
N GLY A 112 6.38 33.28 -1.96
CA GLY A 112 5.26 33.08 -2.88
C GLY A 112 4.93 31.61 -3.13
N VAL A 113 4.21 31.33 -4.22
CA VAL A 113 3.92 29.95 -4.64
C VAL A 113 5.22 29.24 -5.03
N VAL A 114 5.51 28.12 -4.37
CA VAL A 114 6.65 27.24 -4.68
C VAL A 114 6.31 26.32 -5.84
N GLY A 115 5.10 25.76 -5.82
CA GLY A 115 4.63 24.85 -6.85
C GLY A 115 3.22 24.32 -6.57
N ARG A 116 2.73 23.45 -7.44
CA ARG A 116 1.40 22.85 -7.33
C ARG A 116 1.41 21.41 -7.83
N HIS A 117 0.52 20.60 -7.27
CA HIS A 117 0.20 19.25 -7.74
C HIS A 117 -1.28 19.20 -8.13
N ARG A 118 -1.57 18.76 -9.35
CA ARG A 118 -2.92 18.52 -9.83
C ARG A 118 -3.22 17.03 -9.65
N LYS A 119 -4.31 16.71 -8.95
CA LYS A 119 -4.70 15.34 -8.59
C LYS A 119 -4.67 14.41 -9.80
N SER A 120 -3.84 13.38 -9.77
CA SER A 120 -3.64 12.48 -10.91
C SER A 120 -4.76 11.42 -11.00
N HIS A 121 -5.20 10.91 -9.85
CA HIS A 121 -6.24 9.88 -9.77
C HIS A 121 -7.53 10.50 -9.23
N PRO A 122 -8.59 10.67 -10.05
CA PRO A 122 -9.84 11.24 -9.57
C PRO A 122 -10.64 10.22 -8.74
N TYR A 123 -11.36 10.70 -7.73
CA TYR A 123 -12.40 9.98 -7.02
C TYR A 123 -13.80 10.41 -7.49
N ILE A 124 -14.78 9.54 -7.31
CA ILE A 124 -16.15 9.53 -7.88
C ILE A 124 -16.77 10.89 -8.30
N ALA A 125 -16.63 11.95 -7.50
CA ALA A 125 -17.22 13.26 -7.79
C ALA A 125 -16.46 14.06 -8.87
N GLU A 126 -15.15 13.93 -8.93
CA GLU A 126 -14.26 14.79 -9.72
C GLU A 126 -14.33 14.60 -11.23
N PRO A 127 -14.52 13.38 -11.78
CA PRO A 127 -14.61 13.19 -13.23
C PRO A 127 -15.75 13.99 -13.90
N LYS A 128 -16.66 14.58 -13.13
CA LYS A 128 -17.77 15.41 -13.63
C LYS A 128 -17.39 16.88 -13.85
N TRP A 129 -16.26 17.33 -13.30
CA TRP A 129 -15.90 18.75 -13.32
C TRP A 129 -14.40 19.03 -13.51
N ALA A 130 -13.51 18.12 -13.10
CA ALA A 130 -12.06 18.26 -13.19
C ALA A 130 -11.45 17.35 -14.26
N ALA A 131 -10.38 17.81 -14.89
CA ALA A 131 -9.46 16.97 -15.63
C ALA A 131 -8.49 16.25 -14.68
N ASN A 132 -7.94 15.11 -15.13
CA ASN A 132 -6.85 14.45 -14.43
C ASN A 132 -5.59 15.32 -14.49
N GLY A 133 -4.78 15.25 -13.43
CA GLY A 133 -3.50 15.93 -13.35
C GLY A 133 -2.59 15.62 -14.53
N ASP A 134 -2.01 16.68 -15.10
CA ASP A 134 -1.15 16.67 -16.28
C ASP A 134 0.27 17.15 -15.99
N ILE A 135 0.57 17.41 -14.71
CA ILE A 135 1.89 17.81 -14.22
C ILE A 135 2.60 16.56 -13.68
N VAL A 136 3.93 16.55 -13.81
CA VAL A 136 4.75 15.48 -13.25
C VAL A 136 4.65 15.47 -11.72
N HIS A 137 4.77 14.29 -11.12
CA HIS A 137 4.95 14.14 -9.67
C HIS A 137 6.26 14.81 -9.27
N GLU A 138 6.16 15.99 -8.64
CA GLU A 138 7.28 16.90 -8.38
C GLU A 138 7.59 17.00 -6.90
N VAL A 139 8.88 16.93 -6.58
CA VAL A 139 9.43 17.14 -5.24
C VAL A 139 10.05 18.53 -5.19
N PHE A 140 9.55 19.37 -4.29
CA PHE A 140 9.99 20.75 -4.14
C PHE A 140 11.09 20.86 -3.08
N GLU A 141 12.24 21.40 -3.48
CA GLU A 141 13.33 21.76 -2.57
C GLU A 141 13.00 23.05 -1.82
N THR A 142 13.04 23.00 -0.48
CA THR A 142 12.75 24.16 0.37
C THR A 142 13.78 24.31 1.48
N GLU A 143 13.76 25.43 2.23
CA GLU A 143 14.67 25.63 3.37
C GLU A 143 14.44 24.61 4.52
N ILE A 144 13.28 23.96 4.55
CA ILE A 144 12.88 22.97 5.56
C ILE A 144 12.92 21.52 5.05
N GLY A 145 13.50 21.28 3.86
CA GLY A 145 13.63 19.95 3.29
C GLY A 145 12.80 19.77 2.02
N ARG A 146 12.76 18.52 1.52
CA ARG A 146 12.11 18.14 0.28
C ARG A 146 10.65 17.79 0.54
N ILE A 147 9.73 18.57 -0.03
CA ILE A 147 8.29 18.44 0.17
C ILE A 147 7.65 18.02 -1.14
N SER A 148 6.81 16.99 -1.11
CA SER A 148 5.91 16.65 -2.20
C SER A 148 4.45 16.78 -1.77
N MET A 149 3.54 16.74 -2.73
CA MET A 149 2.11 16.84 -2.50
C MET A 149 1.38 15.73 -3.22
N LEU A 150 0.42 15.10 -2.53
CA LEU A 150 -0.53 14.16 -3.13
C LEU A 150 -1.94 14.53 -2.70
N VAL A 151 -2.93 14.27 -3.56
CA VAL A 151 -4.32 14.61 -3.28
C VAL A 151 -5.18 13.36 -3.17
N CYS A 152 -5.70 13.09 -1.97
CA CYS A 152 -6.70 12.10 -1.64
C CYS A 152 -6.51 10.73 -2.32
N MET A 153 -7.19 10.49 -3.43
CA MET A 153 -7.17 9.21 -4.12
C MET A 153 -5.80 8.86 -4.71
N ASP A 154 -4.91 9.83 -4.93
CA ASP A 154 -3.53 9.56 -5.35
C ASP A 154 -2.84 8.55 -4.44
N LEU A 155 -3.03 8.66 -3.12
CA LEU A 155 -2.36 7.82 -2.12
C LEU A 155 -2.87 6.36 -2.15
N HIS A 156 -4.08 6.09 -2.65
CA HIS A 156 -4.55 4.70 -2.84
C HIS A 156 -3.66 3.89 -3.79
N PHE A 157 -2.97 4.57 -4.72
CA PHE A 157 -2.04 3.96 -5.65
C PHE A 157 -0.63 4.12 -5.10
N PHE A 158 0.03 3.02 -4.75
CA PHE A 158 1.41 3.11 -4.22
C PHE A 158 2.36 3.81 -5.19
N GLU A 159 2.07 3.73 -6.50
CA GLU A 159 2.92 4.32 -7.52
C GLU A 159 3.16 5.80 -7.30
N THR A 160 2.14 6.57 -6.91
CA THR A 160 2.28 8.02 -6.71
C THR A 160 3.22 8.34 -5.55
N ALA A 161 3.00 7.74 -4.38
CA ALA A 161 3.87 7.92 -3.21
C ALA A 161 5.29 7.40 -3.46
N ARG A 162 5.43 6.29 -4.20
CA ARG A 162 6.75 5.78 -4.60
C ARG A 162 7.47 6.72 -5.56
N LEU A 163 6.77 7.37 -6.49
CA LEU A 163 7.35 8.41 -7.36
C LEU A 163 7.91 9.57 -6.52
N GLU A 164 7.13 10.08 -5.56
CA GLU A 164 7.60 11.15 -4.67
C GLU A 164 8.84 10.75 -3.86
N ALA A 165 8.84 9.53 -3.34
CA ALA A 165 9.95 9.03 -2.54
C ALA A 165 11.23 8.81 -3.37
N LEU A 166 11.10 8.31 -4.60
CA LEU A 166 12.20 8.21 -5.56
C LEU A 166 12.70 9.59 -6.02
N GLY A 167 11.81 10.57 -6.11
CA GLY A 167 12.16 11.98 -6.29
C GLY A 167 12.89 12.59 -5.08
N GLY A 168 12.96 11.85 -3.96
CA GLY A 168 13.68 12.23 -2.77
C GLY A 168 12.84 12.95 -1.73
N ALA A 169 11.51 12.92 -1.78
CA ALA A 169 10.67 13.58 -0.77
C ALA A 169 11.06 13.20 0.67
N ASP A 170 11.29 14.18 1.54
CA ASP A 170 11.46 13.94 2.97
C ASP A 170 10.07 13.87 3.65
N VAL A 171 9.13 14.68 3.16
CA VAL A 171 7.74 14.77 3.62
C VAL A 171 6.79 14.75 2.43
N ILE A 172 5.78 13.89 2.50
CA ILE A 172 4.64 13.87 1.59
C ILE A 172 3.48 14.58 2.29
N CYS A 173 3.08 15.75 1.80
CA CYS A 173 1.86 16.43 2.23
C CYS A 173 0.67 15.82 1.50
N HIS A 174 -0.17 15.09 2.22
CA HIS A 174 -1.37 14.51 1.65
C HIS A 174 -2.61 15.26 2.12
N ILE A 175 -3.33 15.86 1.18
CA ILE A 175 -4.57 16.59 1.46
C ILE A 175 -5.75 15.75 0.99
N SER A 176 -6.78 15.59 1.82
CA SER A 176 -7.86 14.66 1.49
C SER A 176 -9.25 15.05 1.95
N ASN A 177 -10.21 14.47 1.24
CA ASN A 177 -11.62 14.32 1.61
C ASN A 177 -11.97 12.84 1.73
N TRP A 178 -11.27 12.15 2.62
CA TRP A 178 -11.33 10.71 2.80
C TRP A 178 -12.60 10.27 3.54
N LEU A 179 -13.08 9.06 3.21
CA LEU A 179 -14.35 8.51 3.66
C LEU A 179 -14.32 6.98 3.68
N GLN A 180 -15.43 6.36 4.12
CA GLN A 180 -15.65 4.90 4.12
C GLN A 180 -14.73 4.02 4.98
N GLU A 181 -13.87 4.61 5.82
CA GLU A 181 -13.11 3.87 6.82
C GLU A 181 -12.78 4.78 8.01
N ARG A 182 -12.54 4.20 9.18
CA ARG A 182 -11.94 4.93 10.31
C ARG A 182 -10.52 5.39 9.95
N ALA A 183 -10.14 6.56 10.45
CA ALA A 183 -8.86 7.19 10.15
C ALA A 183 -8.10 7.54 11.46
N PRO A 184 -6.75 7.52 11.50
CA PRO A 184 -5.81 7.44 10.36
C PRO A 184 -5.87 6.17 9.52
N ALA A 185 -6.12 6.30 8.21
CA ALA A 185 -6.40 5.15 7.36
C ALA A 185 -5.15 4.26 7.18
N PRO A 186 -5.32 2.92 7.04
CA PRO A 186 -4.20 1.99 6.87
C PRO A 186 -3.33 2.31 5.65
N TYR A 187 -3.91 2.87 4.58
CA TYR A 187 -3.17 3.28 3.38
C TYR A 187 -2.17 4.41 3.70
N TRP A 188 -2.56 5.41 4.49
CA TRP A 188 -1.70 6.54 4.87
C TRP A 188 -0.48 6.04 5.65
N ILE A 189 -0.74 5.16 6.62
CA ILE A 189 0.30 4.52 7.42
C ILE A 189 1.25 3.72 6.53
N ASN A 190 0.68 2.93 5.61
CA ASN A 190 1.46 2.10 4.71
C ASN A 190 2.34 2.92 3.75
N ARG A 191 1.87 4.08 3.26
CA ARG A 191 2.69 4.96 2.40
C ARG A 191 3.83 5.62 3.13
N ALA A 192 3.64 6.04 4.38
CA ALA A 192 4.73 6.56 5.19
C ALA A 192 5.80 5.48 5.39
N PHE A 193 5.36 4.30 5.84
CA PHE A 193 6.18 3.13 6.11
C PHE A 193 6.98 2.66 4.90
N GLU A 194 6.32 2.33 3.78
CA GLU A 194 6.99 1.70 2.64
C GLU A 194 7.89 2.65 1.84
N ASN A 195 7.74 3.95 2.04
CA ASN A 195 8.52 4.98 1.37
C ASN A 195 9.55 5.66 2.28
N ALA A 196 9.64 5.27 3.55
CA ALA A 196 10.51 5.91 4.54
C ALA A 196 10.40 7.45 4.48
N CYS A 197 9.16 7.96 4.42
CA CYS A 197 8.83 9.37 4.35
C CYS A 197 7.88 9.73 5.48
N TYR A 198 7.96 10.97 5.97
CA TYR A 198 6.84 11.48 6.75
C TYR A 198 5.63 11.66 5.84
N VAL A 199 4.44 11.30 6.32
CA VAL A 199 3.18 11.66 5.67
C VAL A 199 2.43 12.58 6.61
N ILE A 200 2.16 13.81 6.14
CA ILE A 200 1.28 14.75 6.85
C ILE A 200 -0.07 14.69 6.17
N GLU A 201 -1.00 14.00 6.81
CA GLU A 201 -2.38 13.87 6.36
C GLU A 201 -3.23 15.02 6.89
N SER A 202 -3.81 15.81 6.00
CA SER A 202 -4.83 16.80 6.33
C SER A 202 -6.13 16.41 5.64
N ASN A 203 -7.04 15.85 6.43
CA ASN A 203 -8.34 15.38 5.97
C ASN A 203 -9.46 16.31 6.45
N ARG A 204 -10.50 16.46 5.65
CA ARG A 204 -11.75 17.05 6.14
C ARG A 204 -12.49 16.08 7.06
N TRP A 205 -13.44 16.62 7.81
CA TRP A 205 -14.47 15.84 8.49
C TRP A 205 -15.85 16.44 8.20
N GLY A 206 -16.89 15.86 8.81
CA GLY A 206 -18.26 16.36 8.68
C GLY A 206 -19.06 15.71 7.56
N LEU A 207 -20.23 16.29 7.27
CA LEU A 207 -21.22 15.75 6.34
C LEU A 207 -21.55 16.77 5.25
N GLU A 208 -21.31 16.41 3.98
CA GLU A 208 -21.65 17.24 2.83
C GLU A 208 -22.48 16.43 1.84
N ARG A 209 -23.67 16.91 1.49
CA ARG A 209 -24.56 16.24 0.50
C ARG A 209 -24.68 14.73 0.73
N THR A 210 -24.95 14.34 1.99
CA THR A 210 -25.06 12.95 2.48
C THR A 210 -23.79 12.11 2.48
N VAL A 211 -22.65 12.68 2.07
CA VAL A 211 -21.33 12.05 2.15
C VAL A 211 -20.70 12.37 3.50
N GLN A 212 -20.44 11.32 4.27
CA GLN A 212 -19.79 11.41 5.58
C GLN A 212 -18.28 11.21 5.42
N PHE A 213 -17.50 12.23 5.78
CA PHE A 213 -16.03 12.19 5.75
C PHE A 213 -15.45 11.69 7.06
N SER A 214 -14.26 11.09 6.98
CA SER A 214 -13.67 10.30 8.05
C SER A 214 -12.88 11.07 9.10
N GLY A 215 -12.52 12.34 8.87
CA GLY A 215 -11.58 13.03 9.75
C GLY A 215 -10.26 12.27 9.89
N GLY A 216 -9.67 12.25 11.08
CA GLY A 216 -8.43 11.49 11.34
C GLY A 216 -7.17 12.17 10.80
N SER A 217 -7.17 13.49 10.61
CA SER A 217 -5.95 14.22 10.18
C SER A 217 -4.79 13.90 11.12
N CYS A 218 -3.62 13.60 10.58
CA CYS A 218 -2.51 13.08 11.36
C CYS A 218 -1.12 13.36 10.76
N VAL A 219 -0.09 13.20 11.59
CA VAL A 219 1.31 13.12 11.15
C VAL A 219 1.80 11.70 11.39
N ILE A 220 2.31 11.08 10.34
CA ILE A 220 2.81 9.71 10.34
C ILE A 220 4.30 9.73 10.06
N GLU A 221 5.06 9.02 10.90
CA GLU A 221 6.51 8.91 10.81
C GLU A 221 6.95 7.92 9.72
N PRO A 222 8.22 7.98 9.27
CA PRO A 222 8.76 7.06 8.25
C PRO A 222 8.64 5.56 8.55
N ASP A 223 8.41 5.16 9.80
CA ASP A 223 8.21 3.76 10.20
C ASP A 223 6.72 3.38 10.34
N GLY A 224 5.80 4.27 9.99
CA GLY A 224 4.35 4.08 10.11
C GLY A 224 3.79 4.46 11.48
N THR A 225 4.59 4.95 12.42
CA THR A 225 4.08 5.45 13.71
C THR A 225 3.21 6.69 13.50
N VAL A 226 1.98 6.68 14.02
CA VAL A 226 1.13 7.88 14.07
C VAL A 226 1.58 8.76 15.24
N ALA A 227 2.32 9.83 14.95
CA ALA A 227 2.90 10.72 15.97
C ALA A 227 1.87 11.68 16.59
N ALA A 228 0.91 12.15 15.79
CA ALA A 228 -0.15 13.04 16.23
C ALA A 228 -1.39 12.84 15.36
N ALA A 229 -2.60 12.94 15.93
CA ALA A 229 -3.84 12.80 15.18
C ALA A 229 -5.00 13.59 15.80
N ILE A 230 -5.98 13.96 14.97
CA ILE A 230 -7.26 14.57 15.35
C ILE A 230 -8.37 13.61 14.94
N ASP A 231 -9.18 13.11 15.87
CA ASP A 231 -10.33 12.25 15.54
C ASP A 231 -11.48 13.09 14.96
N THR A 232 -12.03 14.02 15.75
CA THR A 232 -13.24 14.79 15.42
C THR A 232 -13.07 16.28 15.66
N GLY A 233 -13.87 17.10 14.98
CA GLY A 233 -13.85 18.55 15.17
C GLY A 233 -12.85 19.24 14.27
N ASP A 234 -13.05 20.54 14.05
CA ASP A 234 -12.02 21.40 13.49
C ASP A 234 -10.88 21.53 14.50
N GLY A 235 -9.63 21.47 14.04
CA GLY A 235 -8.49 21.56 14.94
C GLY A 235 -7.14 21.39 14.27
N ILE A 236 -6.09 21.39 15.08
CA ILE A 236 -4.69 21.33 14.65
C ILE A 236 -3.95 20.25 15.45
N ALA A 237 -3.20 19.41 14.76
CA ALA A 237 -2.28 18.46 15.37
C ALA A 237 -0.86 18.81 14.95
N TYR A 238 0.06 18.79 15.93
CA TYR A 238 1.45 19.19 15.75
C TYR A 238 2.37 17.99 15.97
N SER A 239 3.45 17.90 15.20
CA SER A 239 4.52 16.93 15.41
C SER A 239 5.87 17.50 14.99
N GLN A 240 6.95 16.94 15.54
CA GLN A 240 8.31 17.23 15.11
C GLN A 240 8.67 16.36 13.90
N ILE A 241 9.15 17.02 12.85
CA ILE A 241 9.76 16.37 11.69
C ILE A 241 11.26 16.36 11.89
N ASP A 242 11.88 15.19 11.76
CA ASP A 242 13.33 15.02 11.72
C ASP A 242 13.74 14.49 10.35
N LEU A 243 14.29 15.37 9.51
CA LEU A 243 14.66 15.02 8.14
C LEU A 243 15.68 13.89 8.08
N ALA A 244 16.53 13.73 9.11
CA ALA A 244 17.51 12.65 9.14
C ALA A 244 16.84 11.27 9.18
N ARG A 245 15.64 11.15 9.78
CA ARG A 245 14.88 9.88 9.80
C ARG A 245 14.40 9.47 8.42
N ALA A 246 13.77 10.37 7.69
CA ALA A 246 13.30 10.08 6.33
C ALA A 246 14.47 9.80 5.37
N ARG A 247 15.57 10.55 5.53
CA ARG A 247 16.76 10.44 4.66
C ARG A 247 17.56 9.16 4.83
N ARG A 248 17.32 8.35 5.87
CA ARG A 248 17.88 7.00 5.96
C ARG A 248 17.37 6.06 4.86
N ARG A 249 16.15 6.29 4.35
CA ARG A 249 15.52 5.46 3.30
C ARG A 249 15.48 3.97 3.63
N GLU A 250 15.36 3.67 4.92
CA GLU A 250 15.28 2.31 5.45
C GLU A 250 13.83 1.96 5.80
N VAL A 251 13.44 0.73 5.52
CA VAL A 251 12.15 0.16 5.94
C VAL A 251 12.46 -1.12 6.68
N LEU A 252 12.07 -1.20 7.96
CA LEU A 252 12.47 -2.31 8.85
C LEU A 252 13.99 -2.52 8.92
N SER A 253 14.77 -1.43 8.81
CA SER A 253 16.25 -1.45 8.72
C SER A 253 16.81 -2.05 7.44
N GLU A 254 15.97 -2.27 6.41
CA GLU A 254 16.41 -2.72 5.08
C GLU A 254 16.55 -1.52 4.12
N PRO A 255 17.63 -1.45 3.31
CA PRO A 255 17.86 -0.40 2.34
C PRO A 255 17.03 -0.62 1.07
N ILE A 256 15.69 -0.56 1.22
CA ILE A 256 14.75 -0.98 0.17
C ILE A 256 14.92 -0.18 -1.14
N PHE A 257 15.31 1.08 -1.08
CA PHE A 257 15.43 1.91 -2.28
C PHE A 257 16.64 1.53 -3.14
N GLU A 258 17.76 1.19 -2.51
CA GLU A 258 18.99 0.72 -3.16
C GLU A 258 18.81 -0.68 -3.74
N SER A 259 17.93 -1.47 -3.12
CA SER A 259 17.68 -2.88 -3.45
C SER A 259 16.53 -3.10 -4.43
N ARG A 260 15.92 -2.02 -4.96
CA ARG A 260 14.90 -2.12 -6.01
C ARG A 260 15.48 -2.82 -7.24
N ARG A 261 14.60 -3.42 -8.05
CA ARG A 261 14.97 -4.10 -9.30
C ARG A 261 14.12 -3.59 -10.48
N PRO A 262 14.30 -2.32 -10.93
CA PRO A 262 13.51 -1.71 -11.99
C PRO A 262 13.36 -2.54 -13.28
N GLU A 263 14.38 -3.33 -13.63
CA GLU A 263 14.34 -4.24 -14.78
C GLU A 263 13.28 -5.36 -14.65
N LEU A 264 12.84 -5.68 -13.44
CA LEU A 264 11.76 -6.63 -13.17
C LEU A 264 10.37 -5.97 -13.20
N TYR A 265 10.30 -4.64 -13.23
CA TYR A 265 9.05 -3.89 -13.11
C TYR A 265 8.51 -3.39 -14.46
N MET A 266 9.11 -3.79 -15.58
CA MET A 266 8.77 -3.26 -16.90
C MET A 266 7.28 -3.39 -17.27
N ASN A 267 6.61 -4.44 -16.78
CA ASN A 267 5.18 -4.64 -16.99
C ASN A 267 4.31 -3.57 -16.30
N MET A 268 4.85 -2.81 -15.34
CA MET A 268 4.15 -1.68 -14.72
C MET A 268 3.81 -0.57 -15.72
N MET A 269 4.55 -0.47 -16.83
CA MET A 269 4.24 0.46 -17.93
C MET A 269 3.11 -0.01 -18.83
N THR A 270 2.63 -1.25 -18.65
CA THR A 270 1.53 -1.82 -19.44
C THR A 270 0.18 -1.57 -18.77
N ASN A 271 -0.87 -1.57 -19.60
CA ASN A 271 -2.26 -1.38 -19.21
C ASN A 271 -3.10 -2.62 -19.55
N SER A 272 -2.72 -3.79 -19.03
CA SER A 272 -3.38 -5.07 -19.37
C SER A 272 -4.87 -5.11 -19.01
N PHE A 273 -5.29 -4.35 -18.00
CA PHE A 273 -6.65 -4.35 -17.48
C PHE A 273 -7.58 -3.27 -18.08
N THR A 274 -7.12 -2.44 -19.02
CA THR A 274 -8.04 -1.54 -19.76
C THR A 274 -8.94 -2.30 -20.73
N TRP A 275 -8.61 -3.55 -21.03
CA TRP A 275 -9.43 -4.48 -21.79
C TRP A 275 -10.05 -5.53 -20.88
N ASN A 276 -11.13 -6.16 -21.34
CA ASN A 276 -11.74 -7.29 -20.65
C ASN A 276 -10.67 -8.38 -20.36
N PRO A 277 -10.36 -8.66 -19.08
CA PRO A 277 -9.34 -9.65 -18.71
C PRO A 277 -9.62 -11.04 -19.29
N GLY A 278 -10.90 -11.42 -19.41
CA GLY A 278 -11.29 -12.71 -20.00
C GLY A 278 -10.86 -12.85 -21.45
N ASP A 279 -10.86 -11.74 -22.21
CA ASP A 279 -10.42 -11.71 -23.60
C ASP A 279 -8.90 -11.53 -23.69
N TYR A 280 -8.34 -10.58 -22.93
CA TYR A 280 -6.92 -10.24 -22.97
C TYR A 280 -6.02 -11.45 -22.69
N PHE A 281 -6.28 -12.18 -21.61
CA PHE A 281 -5.49 -13.36 -21.25
C PHE A 281 -5.83 -14.59 -22.09
N ARG A 282 -6.83 -14.54 -22.98
CA ARG A 282 -7.12 -15.60 -23.96
C ARG A 282 -6.51 -15.31 -25.33
N LEU A 283 -5.98 -14.11 -25.55
CA LEU A 283 -5.41 -13.72 -26.83
C LEU A 283 -4.39 -14.75 -27.30
N TYR A 284 -4.58 -15.23 -28.53
CA TYR A 284 -3.73 -16.22 -29.18
C TYR A 284 -3.62 -17.57 -28.45
N GLY A 285 -4.57 -17.89 -27.54
CA GLY A 285 -4.54 -19.10 -26.74
C GLY A 285 -3.46 -19.11 -25.65
N TYR A 286 -2.87 -17.95 -25.34
CA TYR A 286 -1.76 -17.85 -24.40
C TYR A 286 -2.24 -17.69 -22.96
N GLN A 287 -2.09 -18.73 -22.13
CA GLN A 287 -2.34 -18.72 -20.67
C GLN A 287 -3.69 -18.08 -20.27
N PRO A 288 -4.83 -18.66 -20.66
CA PRO A 288 -6.15 -18.19 -20.24
C PRO A 288 -6.29 -18.21 -18.72
N ILE A 289 -6.96 -17.19 -18.17
CA ILE A 289 -7.29 -17.17 -16.73
C ILE A 289 -8.11 -18.44 -16.37
N PRO A 290 -7.72 -19.19 -15.32
CA PRO A 290 -8.45 -20.37 -14.87
C PRO A 290 -9.92 -20.05 -14.51
N PRO A 291 -10.85 -21.00 -14.72
CA PRO A 291 -12.25 -20.83 -14.30
C PRO A 291 -12.37 -20.44 -12.83
N GLY A 292 -13.25 -19.47 -12.54
CA GLY A 292 -13.51 -18.99 -11.20
C GLY A 292 -14.19 -20.03 -10.31
N ARG A 293 -13.76 -20.12 -9.05
CA ARG A 293 -14.40 -20.95 -8.03
C ARG A 293 -14.24 -20.35 -6.63
N LYS A 294 -15.00 -20.90 -5.68
CA LYS A 294 -14.71 -20.72 -4.25
C LYS A 294 -13.68 -21.77 -3.84
N SER A 295 -12.64 -21.29 -3.19
CA SER A 295 -11.56 -22.08 -2.63
C SER A 295 -11.26 -21.63 -1.21
N ARG A 296 -10.42 -22.40 -0.51
CA ARG A 296 -9.95 -22.03 0.81
C ARG A 296 -8.43 -21.99 0.82
N ALA A 297 -7.88 -20.82 1.14
CA ALA A 297 -6.46 -20.66 1.37
C ALA A 297 -6.20 -20.65 2.88
N ALA A 298 -5.10 -21.25 3.28
CA ALA A 298 -4.63 -21.24 4.65
C ALA A 298 -3.17 -20.80 4.74
N VAL A 299 -2.79 -20.26 5.89
CA VAL A 299 -1.42 -19.91 6.25
C VAL A 299 -1.07 -20.61 7.56
N ALA A 300 0.19 -21.00 7.71
CA ALA A 300 0.74 -21.51 8.96
C ALA A 300 1.71 -20.49 9.56
N GLN A 301 1.76 -20.47 10.89
CA GLN A 301 2.66 -19.61 11.66
C GLN A 301 3.43 -20.45 12.66
N PHE A 302 4.76 -20.53 12.52
CA PHE A 302 5.66 -21.20 13.46
C PHE A 302 7.12 -20.77 13.22
N ALA A 303 8.02 -21.15 14.13
CA ALA A 303 9.46 -20.97 13.98
C ALA A 303 10.11 -22.21 13.35
N PRO A 304 10.76 -22.10 12.18
CA PRO A 304 11.53 -23.20 11.60
C PRO A 304 12.72 -23.61 12.49
N SER A 305 12.89 -24.91 12.71
CA SER A 305 14.04 -25.52 13.38
C SER A 305 15.27 -25.55 12.47
N PRO A 306 16.51 -25.52 13.01
CA PRO A 306 17.72 -25.81 12.24
C PRO A 306 17.81 -27.29 11.79
N VAL A 307 16.94 -28.17 12.28
CA VAL A 307 16.89 -29.60 11.94
C VAL A 307 15.77 -29.86 10.92
N ILE A 308 16.15 -30.29 9.71
CA ILE A 308 15.21 -30.57 8.60
C ILE A 308 14.14 -31.59 8.99
N ALA A 309 14.51 -32.65 9.73
CA ALA A 309 13.56 -33.69 10.13
C ALA A 309 12.43 -33.15 11.01
N ASP A 310 12.76 -32.24 11.94
CA ASP A 310 11.79 -31.58 12.82
C ASP A 310 10.84 -30.71 12.01
N ASN A 311 11.38 -29.96 11.04
CA ASN A 311 10.60 -29.13 10.13
C ASN A 311 9.60 -29.94 9.30
N ILE A 312 10.04 -31.05 8.70
CA ILE A 312 9.16 -31.94 7.94
C ILE A 312 8.08 -32.56 8.83
N ALA A 313 8.41 -32.93 10.07
CA ALA A 313 7.44 -33.43 11.03
C ALA A 313 6.40 -32.37 11.40
N GLN A 314 6.82 -31.14 11.69
CA GLN A 314 5.96 -30.01 12.01
C GLN A 314 5.04 -29.65 10.84
N ILE A 315 5.58 -29.51 9.63
CA ILE A 315 4.82 -29.26 8.40
C ILE A 315 3.80 -30.37 8.15
N SER A 316 4.19 -31.63 8.34
CA SER A 316 3.29 -32.77 8.16
C SER A 316 2.14 -32.77 9.17
N ALA A 317 2.43 -32.43 10.44
CA ALA A 317 1.42 -32.32 11.49
C ALA A 317 0.43 -31.20 11.18
N LEU A 318 0.93 -29.99 10.91
CA LEU A 318 0.10 -28.81 10.59
C LEU A 318 -0.71 -29.03 9.31
N ALA A 319 -0.13 -29.60 8.24
CA ALA A 319 -0.87 -29.88 7.01
C ALA A 319 -1.99 -30.92 7.22
N THR A 320 -1.74 -31.93 8.06
CA THR A 320 -2.74 -32.95 8.42
C THR A 320 -3.86 -32.34 9.27
N GLU A 321 -3.49 -31.50 10.24
CA GLU A 321 -4.44 -30.74 11.06
C GLU A 321 -5.29 -29.83 10.18
N ALA A 322 -4.68 -29.03 9.31
CA ALA A 322 -5.39 -28.13 8.40
C ALA A 322 -6.41 -28.89 7.55
N LYS A 323 -6.02 -30.04 6.99
CA LYS A 323 -6.94 -30.90 6.23
C LYS A 323 -8.14 -31.33 7.05
N ALA A 324 -7.95 -31.63 8.33
CA ALA A 324 -9.00 -32.09 9.23
C ALA A 324 -9.91 -30.96 9.75
N THR A 325 -9.35 -29.78 10.03
CA THR A 325 -10.06 -28.68 10.71
C THR A 325 -10.62 -27.64 9.75
N THR A 326 -9.85 -27.27 8.72
CA THR A 326 -10.20 -26.20 7.80
C THR A 326 -10.44 -26.70 6.38
N ALA A 327 -9.89 -27.86 6.00
CA ALA A 327 -9.94 -28.43 4.65
C ALA A 327 -9.54 -27.41 3.55
N PRO A 328 -8.31 -26.87 3.59
CA PRO A 328 -7.87 -25.89 2.60
C PRO A 328 -7.60 -26.55 1.26
N ASP A 329 -7.74 -25.78 0.17
CA ASP A 329 -7.22 -26.17 -1.14
C ASP A 329 -5.74 -25.79 -1.29
N ILE A 330 -5.25 -24.80 -0.54
CA ILE A 330 -3.83 -24.40 -0.49
C ILE A 330 -3.40 -24.01 0.93
N LEU A 331 -2.21 -24.43 1.37
CA LEU A 331 -1.59 -24.03 2.63
C LEU A 331 -0.18 -23.46 2.39
N VAL A 332 0.07 -22.25 2.89
CA VAL A 332 1.35 -21.55 2.81
C VAL A 332 2.06 -21.62 4.15
N PHE A 333 3.32 -22.05 4.15
CA PHE A 333 4.20 -22.11 5.32
C PHE A 333 5.18 -20.94 5.33
N PRO A 334 5.79 -20.62 6.49
CA PRO A 334 6.81 -19.57 6.60
C PRO A 334 8.02 -19.76 5.68
N GLU A 335 8.76 -18.68 5.47
CA GLU A 335 10.01 -18.67 4.70
C GLU A 335 11.05 -19.61 5.31
N LEU A 336 11.80 -20.30 4.46
CA LEU A 336 12.79 -21.32 4.85
C LEU A 336 12.25 -22.40 5.80
N SER A 337 10.93 -22.63 5.83
CA SER A 337 10.31 -23.61 6.72
C SER A 337 10.79 -25.04 6.52
N LEU A 338 11.34 -25.40 5.35
CA LEU A 338 11.94 -26.72 5.13
C LEU A 338 13.37 -26.82 5.69
N THR A 339 14.20 -25.82 5.42
CA THR A 339 15.65 -25.86 5.72
C THR A 339 16.05 -25.11 6.99
N GLY A 340 15.15 -24.38 7.64
CA GLY A 340 15.43 -23.55 8.81
C GLY A 340 16.11 -22.21 8.49
N LEU A 341 15.99 -21.23 9.39
CA LEU A 341 16.53 -19.87 9.20
C LEU A 341 18.04 -19.74 9.49
N GLU A 342 18.63 -20.64 10.28
CA GLU A 342 20.02 -20.50 10.75
C GLU A 342 21.03 -21.14 9.79
N ALA A 343 21.83 -20.34 9.10
CA ALA A 343 22.78 -20.84 8.09
C ALA A 343 22.12 -21.75 7.03
N PRO A 344 21.03 -21.31 6.39
CA PRO A 344 20.22 -22.13 5.47
C PRO A 344 21.04 -22.65 4.28
N GLY A 345 22.00 -21.87 3.77
CA GLY A 345 22.87 -22.28 2.67
C GLY A 345 23.69 -23.54 2.94
N SER A 346 24.01 -23.85 4.20
CA SER A 346 24.72 -25.09 4.57
C SER A 346 23.86 -26.35 4.40
N ARG A 347 22.54 -26.17 4.26
CA ARG A 347 21.53 -27.22 4.08
C ARG A 347 20.80 -27.05 2.74
N ALA A 348 21.41 -26.32 1.81
CA ALA A 348 20.85 -26.12 0.49
C ALA A 348 20.78 -27.46 -0.26
N GLU A 349 19.63 -27.74 -0.86
CA GLU A 349 19.39 -28.93 -1.66
C GLU A 349 18.88 -28.53 -3.04
N PRO A 350 19.16 -29.30 -4.10
CA PRO A 350 18.51 -29.06 -5.39
C PRO A 350 17.00 -29.22 -5.27
N LEU A 351 16.25 -28.65 -6.22
CA LEU A 351 14.79 -28.80 -6.26
C LEU A 351 14.34 -30.27 -6.31
N SER A 352 15.18 -31.16 -6.86
CA SER A 352 14.98 -32.62 -6.86
C SER A 352 15.47 -33.33 -5.59
N GLY A 353 15.84 -32.57 -4.55
CA GLY A 353 16.41 -33.05 -3.31
C GLY A 353 15.45 -33.88 -2.46
N PRO A 354 15.96 -34.65 -1.49
CA PRO A 354 15.15 -35.51 -0.62
C PRO A 354 14.12 -34.73 0.20
N THR A 355 14.44 -33.52 0.67
CA THR A 355 13.56 -32.69 1.49
C THR A 355 12.36 -32.20 0.68
N VAL A 356 12.61 -31.62 -0.50
CA VAL A 356 11.55 -31.19 -1.43
C VAL A 356 10.72 -32.40 -1.88
N SER A 357 11.36 -33.53 -2.18
CA SER A 357 10.65 -34.76 -2.57
C SER A 357 9.70 -35.27 -1.47
N ALA A 358 10.10 -35.17 -0.19
CA ALA A 358 9.24 -35.52 0.93
C ALA A 358 8.04 -34.58 1.05
N PHE A 359 8.26 -33.28 0.88
CA PHE A 359 7.20 -32.27 0.87
C PHE A 359 6.21 -32.48 -0.28
N VAL A 360 6.70 -32.78 -1.49
CA VAL A 360 5.85 -33.11 -2.65
C VAL A 360 5.01 -34.35 -2.39
N ARG A 361 5.60 -35.43 -1.85
CA ARG A 361 4.84 -36.64 -1.47
C ARG A 361 3.77 -36.35 -0.41
N LEU A 362 4.02 -35.42 0.51
CA LEU A 362 3.03 -34.98 1.48
C LEU A 362 1.84 -34.29 0.79
N ALA A 363 2.08 -33.36 -0.13
CA ALA A 363 1.03 -32.70 -0.91
C ALA A 363 0.20 -33.72 -1.71
N MET A 364 0.85 -34.66 -2.39
CA MET A 364 0.17 -35.74 -3.12
C MET A 364 -0.68 -36.62 -2.21
N LYS A 365 -0.15 -37.02 -1.04
CA LYS A 365 -0.87 -37.83 -0.05
C LYS A 365 -2.08 -37.10 0.52
N LEU A 366 -1.94 -35.80 0.78
CA LEU A 366 -3.00 -34.99 1.37
C LEU A 366 -4.00 -34.48 0.33
N GLY A 367 -3.64 -34.41 -0.95
CA GLY A 367 -4.55 -34.06 -2.04
C GLY A 367 -4.93 -32.58 -2.07
N PHE A 368 -4.05 -31.67 -1.63
CA PHE A 368 -4.21 -30.22 -1.79
C PHE A 368 -2.84 -29.54 -1.94
N TYR A 369 -2.83 -28.26 -2.33
CA TYR A 369 -1.60 -27.53 -2.64
C TYR A 369 -0.85 -27.09 -1.38
N LEU A 370 0.48 -27.21 -1.38
CA LEU A 370 1.35 -26.75 -0.29
C LEU A 370 2.44 -25.83 -0.85
N VAL A 371 2.75 -24.75 -0.12
CA VAL A 371 3.84 -23.81 -0.44
C VAL A 371 4.77 -23.67 0.75
N ALA A 372 6.07 -23.91 0.57
CA ALA A 372 7.07 -23.77 1.62
C ALA A 372 8.41 -23.24 1.09
N GLY A 373 9.12 -22.48 1.93
CA GLY A 373 10.45 -21.96 1.61
C GLY A 373 11.58 -22.93 1.94
N PHE A 374 12.67 -22.90 1.17
CA PHE A 374 13.89 -23.68 1.38
C PHE A 374 15.11 -23.01 0.73
N ALA A 375 16.31 -23.36 1.19
CA ALA A 375 17.54 -23.06 0.47
C ALA A 375 17.70 -24.02 -0.71
N GLU A 376 17.70 -23.48 -1.92
CA GLU A 376 17.86 -24.22 -3.17
C GLU A 376 19.32 -24.18 -3.62
N ALA A 377 19.93 -25.33 -3.88
CA ALA A 377 21.22 -25.42 -4.56
C ALA A 377 21.00 -25.66 -6.07
N ASP A 378 21.57 -24.81 -6.92
CA ASP A 378 21.55 -24.99 -8.38
C ASP A 378 22.92 -24.63 -8.96
N GLY A 379 23.67 -25.66 -9.34
CA GLY A 379 25.07 -25.53 -9.73
C GLY A 379 25.95 -25.06 -8.56
N ASP A 380 26.67 -23.97 -8.78
CA ASP A 380 27.52 -23.30 -7.80
C ASP A 380 26.79 -22.24 -6.97
N LYS A 381 25.52 -21.99 -7.28
CA LYS A 381 24.69 -20.97 -6.64
C LYS A 381 23.72 -21.57 -5.65
N VAL A 382 23.38 -20.75 -4.66
CA VAL A 382 22.36 -21.04 -3.67
C VAL A 382 21.32 -19.94 -3.73
N TYR A 383 20.03 -20.29 -3.62
CA TYR A 383 18.91 -19.35 -3.68
C TYR A 383 17.99 -19.53 -2.46
N ASN A 384 17.33 -18.45 -2.07
CA ASN A 384 16.15 -18.53 -1.20
C ASN A 384 14.93 -18.77 -2.08
N SER A 385 14.34 -19.96 -1.99
CA SER A 385 13.31 -20.41 -2.92
C SER A 385 12.06 -20.88 -2.21
N ALA A 386 10.92 -20.76 -2.88
CA ALA A 386 9.66 -21.36 -2.48
C ALA A 386 9.29 -22.46 -3.46
N VAL A 387 8.91 -23.63 -2.94
CA VAL A 387 8.35 -24.72 -3.74
C VAL A 387 6.84 -24.73 -3.62
N LEU A 388 6.16 -24.91 -4.77
CA LEU A 388 4.73 -25.17 -4.86
C LEU A 388 4.53 -26.63 -5.27
N ALA A 389 3.91 -27.40 -4.38
CA ALA A 389 3.54 -28.79 -4.60
C ALA A 389 2.02 -28.96 -4.58
N GLY A 390 1.52 -29.92 -5.34
CA GLY A 390 0.09 -30.20 -5.48
C GLY A 390 -0.23 -31.69 -5.48
N PRO A 391 -1.52 -32.05 -5.59
CA PRO A 391 -1.98 -33.42 -5.79
C PRO A 391 -1.28 -34.17 -6.95
N GLU A 392 -0.88 -33.43 -7.98
CA GLU A 392 -0.22 -33.89 -9.19
C GLU A 392 1.31 -34.08 -9.04
N GLY A 393 1.89 -33.63 -7.93
CA GLY A 393 3.33 -33.66 -7.68
C GLY A 393 3.93 -32.26 -7.57
N LEU A 394 5.15 -32.08 -8.11
CA LEU A 394 5.81 -30.77 -8.16
C LEU A 394 5.14 -29.90 -9.21
N VAL A 395 4.61 -28.74 -8.81
CA VAL A 395 3.96 -27.79 -9.72
C VAL A 395 4.95 -26.73 -10.20
N GLY A 396 5.79 -26.22 -9.30
CA GLY A 396 6.82 -25.25 -9.65
C GLY A 396 7.61 -24.73 -8.46
N SER A 397 8.49 -23.76 -8.73
CA SER A 397 9.30 -23.08 -7.72
C SER A 397 9.57 -21.63 -8.11
N TYR A 398 9.79 -20.77 -7.12
CA TYR A 398 10.13 -19.37 -7.30
C TYR A 398 11.36 -19.04 -6.46
N ARG A 399 12.27 -18.21 -6.99
CA ARG A 399 13.50 -17.75 -6.33
C ARG A 399 13.30 -16.28 -5.94
N LYS A 400 13.54 -15.95 -4.68
CA LYS A 400 13.39 -14.60 -4.12
C LYS A 400 14.19 -13.59 -4.95
N THR A 401 13.54 -12.52 -5.40
CA THR A 401 14.17 -11.53 -6.30
C THR A 401 14.75 -10.35 -5.52
N HIS A 402 14.16 -10.02 -4.37
CA HIS A 402 14.61 -8.95 -3.47
C HIS A 402 15.16 -9.56 -2.18
N LEU A 403 16.48 -9.72 -2.14
CA LEU A 403 17.20 -10.24 -0.98
C LEU A 403 17.31 -9.15 0.10
N GLY A 404 17.08 -9.52 1.36
CA GLY A 404 17.40 -8.68 2.51
C GLY A 404 18.79 -8.92 3.09
N VAL A 405 19.10 -8.23 4.19
CA VAL A 405 20.35 -8.46 4.94
C VAL A 405 20.50 -9.92 5.38
N ALA A 406 19.40 -10.56 5.81
CA ALA A 406 19.38 -11.97 6.21
C ALA A 406 19.60 -12.96 5.06
N ASP A 407 19.49 -12.51 3.81
CA ASP A 407 19.63 -13.32 2.59
C ASP A 407 21.01 -13.22 1.94
N SER A 408 22.01 -12.63 2.62
CA SER A 408 23.38 -12.44 2.08
C SER A 408 24.09 -13.72 1.63
N TRP A 409 23.59 -14.89 2.00
CA TRP A 409 24.05 -16.21 1.57
C TRP A 409 23.48 -16.65 0.21
N ALA A 410 22.45 -15.97 -0.30
CA ALA A 410 21.69 -16.36 -1.49
C ALA A 410 22.04 -15.49 -2.71
N THR A 411 21.81 -16.07 -3.89
CA THR A 411 21.74 -15.35 -5.17
C THR A 411 20.28 -14.95 -5.41
N ALA A 412 20.08 -13.77 -6.00
CA ALA A 412 18.74 -13.29 -6.34
C ALA A 412 18.17 -14.03 -7.56
N GLY A 413 16.87 -14.27 -7.55
CA GLY A 413 16.10 -14.61 -8.74
C GLY A 413 15.98 -13.44 -9.72
N ASP A 414 15.40 -13.73 -10.88
CA ASP A 414 15.33 -12.80 -12.03
C ASP A 414 13.98 -12.80 -12.76
N ASP A 415 12.95 -13.50 -12.26
CA ASP A 415 11.63 -13.54 -12.88
C ASP A 415 10.47 -13.55 -11.87
N TRP A 416 9.30 -13.13 -12.34
CA TRP A 416 8.02 -13.30 -11.61
C TRP A 416 7.34 -14.57 -12.08
N LYS A 417 6.82 -15.36 -11.13
CA LYS A 417 6.16 -16.63 -11.46
C LYS A 417 4.73 -16.69 -10.97
N ILE A 418 3.86 -17.08 -11.92
CA ILE A 418 2.45 -17.42 -11.70
C ILE A 418 2.21 -18.86 -12.10
N TYR A 419 1.24 -19.48 -11.45
CA TYR A 419 0.85 -20.87 -11.69
C TYR A 419 -0.67 -20.95 -11.81
N ASP A 420 -1.15 -21.53 -12.90
CA ASP A 420 -2.57 -21.81 -13.09
C ASP A 420 -2.94 -23.10 -12.39
N LEU A 421 -3.64 -22.96 -11.27
CA LEU A 421 -4.09 -24.07 -10.44
C LEU A 421 -5.60 -24.27 -10.59
N ALA A 422 -6.09 -25.40 -10.07
CA ALA A 422 -7.53 -25.64 -9.98
C ALA A 422 -8.28 -24.61 -9.13
N ILE A 423 -7.56 -23.82 -8.32
CA ILE A 423 -8.09 -22.79 -7.40
C ILE A 423 -8.03 -21.35 -7.95
N GLY A 424 -7.47 -21.18 -9.14
CA GLY A 424 -7.16 -19.87 -9.71
C GLY A 424 -5.68 -19.73 -10.04
N ARG A 425 -5.30 -18.54 -10.48
CA ARG A 425 -3.92 -18.19 -10.80
C ARG A 425 -3.21 -17.73 -9.54
N VAL A 426 -2.17 -18.44 -9.14
CA VAL A 426 -1.41 -18.16 -7.92
C VAL A 426 -0.04 -17.59 -8.26
N GLY A 427 0.28 -16.42 -7.71
CA GLY A 427 1.62 -15.84 -7.77
C GLY A 427 2.43 -16.22 -6.54
N LEU A 428 3.73 -16.42 -6.69
CA LEU A 428 4.65 -16.64 -5.58
C LEU A 428 5.48 -15.37 -5.32
N ALA A 429 5.62 -15.03 -4.04
CA ALA A 429 6.55 -14.03 -3.52
C ALA A 429 7.16 -14.58 -2.22
N ILE A 430 8.33 -14.09 -1.80
CA ILE A 430 8.96 -14.55 -0.55
C ILE A 430 9.35 -13.35 0.30
N GLY A 431 8.87 -13.31 1.54
CA GLY A 431 9.25 -12.34 2.57
C GLY A 431 9.40 -10.93 2.03
N HIS A 432 10.64 -10.47 1.91
CA HIS A 432 10.97 -9.12 1.47
C HIS A 432 10.43 -8.73 0.09
N ASP A 433 10.18 -9.66 -0.84
CA ASP A 433 9.52 -9.33 -2.10
C ASP A 433 8.19 -8.57 -1.85
N ALA A 434 7.47 -8.90 -0.77
CA ALA A 434 6.21 -8.25 -0.43
C ALA A 434 6.37 -6.81 0.13
N LEU A 435 7.57 -6.44 0.57
CA LEU A 435 7.89 -5.07 0.99
C LEU A 435 8.04 -4.13 -0.22
N TYR A 436 8.31 -4.66 -1.41
CA TYR A 436 8.37 -3.91 -2.67
C TYR A 436 6.98 -3.92 -3.32
N PRO A 437 6.22 -2.80 -3.29
CA PRO A 437 4.90 -2.78 -3.90
C PRO A 437 4.91 -3.12 -5.40
N GLU A 438 5.99 -2.78 -6.11
CA GLU A 438 6.20 -3.08 -7.52
C GLU A 438 6.14 -4.58 -7.81
N ALA A 439 6.65 -5.42 -6.90
CA ALA A 439 6.63 -6.88 -7.05
C ALA A 439 5.19 -7.42 -7.09
N ILE A 440 4.36 -7.02 -6.14
CA ILE A 440 2.98 -7.50 -6.05
C ILE A 440 2.12 -6.90 -7.15
N ARG A 441 2.37 -5.65 -7.54
CA ARG A 441 1.72 -5.06 -8.72
C ARG A 441 2.08 -5.80 -9.99
N SER A 442 3.34 -6.22 -10.15
CA SER A 442 3.78 -7.02 -11.28
C SER A 442 3.04 -8.35 -11.36
N LEU A 443 2.88 -9.07 -10.24
CA LEU A 443 2.09 -10.30 -10.17
C LEU A 443 0.61 -10.03 -10.51
N SER A 444 0.02 -8.96 -9.98
CA SER A 444 -1.39 -8.60 -10.26
C SER A 444 -1.61 -8.33 -11.76
N LEU A 445 -0.67 -7.64 -12.42
CA LEU A 445 -0.72 -7.37 -13.86
C LEU A 445 -0.61 -8.63 -14.74
N MET A 446 -0.09 -9.72 -14.19
CA MET A 446 -0.04 -11.05 -14.82
C MET A 446 -1.34 -11.86 -14.60
N GLY A 447 -2.37 -11.26 -14.00
CA GLY A 447 -3.67 -11.89 -13.76
C GLY A 447 -3.73 -12.71 -12.47
N CYS A 448 -2.78 -12.52 -11.54
CA CYS A 448 -2.74 -13.22 -10.27
C CYS A 448 -4.01 -12.99 -9.45
N ASP A 449 -4.60 -14.06 -8.92
CA ASP A 449 -5.76 -14.00 -8.04
C ASP A 449 -5.37 -14.01 -6.56
N LEU A 450 -4.40 -14.87 -6.23
CA LEU A 450 -3.90 -15.12 -4.89
C LEU A 450 -2.38 -15.06 -4.91
N VAL A 451 -1.78 -14.24 -4.05
CA VAL A 451 -0.34 -14.29 -3.77
C VAL A 451 -0.12 -15.22 -2.59
N ALA A 452 0.72 -16.23 -2.76
CA ALA A 452 1.23 -17.06 -1.67
C ALA A 452 2.62 -16.57 -1.27
N CYS A 453 2.76 -16.13 -0.02
CA CYS A 453 3.96 -15.46 0.47
C CYS A 453 4.52 -16.14 1.73
N PRO A 454 5.36 -17.18 1.59
CA PRO A 454 6.25 -17.63 2.67
C PRO A 454 7.13 -16.49 3.14
N SER A 455 7.09 -16.16 4.42
CA SER A 455 7.75 -14.96 4.96
C SER A 455 8.50 -15.22 6.26
N ALA A 456 9.59 -14.51 6.44
CA ALA A 456 10.30 -14.27 7.69
C ALA A 456 10.64 -12.79 7.78
N ILE A 457 9.62 -11.95 7.94
CA ILE A 457 9.77 -10.50 8.11
C ILE A 457 9.79 -10.17 9.61
N ALA A 458 10.87 -9.54 10.06
CA ALA A 458 11.04 -9.05 11.41
C ALA A 458 10.61 -7.58 11.56
N GLY A 459 10.29 -7.17 12.78
CA GLY A 459 9.93 -5.79 13.10
C GLY A 459 8.42 -5.50 13.02
N ILE A 460 8.06 -4.22 13.08
CA ILE A 460 6.68 -3.76 13.23
C ILE A 460 6.12 -3.31 11.88
N PHE A 461 5.15 -4.07 11.37
CA PHE A 461 4.40 -3.76 10.14
C PHE A 461 2.88 -3.81 10.37
N THR A 462 2.48 -3.67 11.63
CA THR A 462 1.08 -3.66 12.08
C THR A 462 0.87 -2.55 13.10
N GLY A 463 -0.35 -2.00 13.16
CA GLY A 463 -0.68 -0.92 14.08
C GLY A 463 -2.13 -1.00 14.56
N SER A 464 -2.36 -0.57 15.80
CA SER A 464 -3.68 -0.53 16.42
C SER A 464 -4.36 0.83 16.22
N HIS A 465 -5.66 0.86 16.42
CA HIS A 465 -6.45 2.08 16.46
C HIS A 465 -7.44 2.02 17.63
N ALA A 466 -7.56 3.09 18.40
CA ALA A 466 -8.42 3.14 19.58
C ALA A 466 -9.93 3.16 19.25
N GLY A 467 -10.25 3.43 17.99
CA GLY A 467 -11.62 3.64 17.49
C GLY A 467 -11.84 5.11 17.18
N THR A 468 -12.95 5.41 16.51
CA THR A 468 -13.32 6.77 16.09
C THR A 468 -14.71 7.12 16.60
N LYS A 469 -14.89 8.41 16.93
CA LYS A 469 -16.21 8.98 17.23
C LYS A 469 -16.92 9.48 15.98
N ILE A 470 -16.26 9.55 14.82
CA ILE A 470 -16.88 9.91 13.55
C ILE A 470 -17.96 8.88 13.21
N PRO A 471 -19.17 9.32 12.82
CA PRO A 471 -20.19 8.39 12.35
C PRO A 471 -19.75 7.75 11.03
N HIS A 472 -20.06 6.47 10.86
CA HIS A 472 -19.89 5.76 9.60
C HIS A 472 -21.15 4.94 9.31
N ASN A 473 -21.43 4.74 8.02
CA ASN A 473 -22.51 3.87 7.59
C ASN A 473 -22.17 2.42 7.97
N TYR A 474 -23.15 1.69 8.50
CA TYR A 474 -23.02 0.23 8.67
C TYR A 474 -22.73 -0.41 7.30
N PRO A 475 -21.81 -1.39 7.20
CA PRO A 475 -21.13 -2.14 8.27
C PRO A 475 -19.72 -1.66 8.66
N ILE A 476 -19.34 -0.42 8.35
CA ILE A 476 -17.98 0.08 8.62
C ILE A 476 -17.71 0.09 10.14
N PRO A 477 -16.64 -0.58 10.63
CA PRO A 477 -16.33 -0.66 12.04
C PRO A 477 -15.79 0.66 12.60
N LYS A 478 -16.27 1.03 13.79
CA LYS A 478 -15.86 2.27 14.49
C LYS A 478 -15.05 2.02 15.76
N GLY A 479 -15.17 0.83 16.35
CA GLY A 479 -14.54 0.49 17.64
C GLY A 479 -13.03 0.40 17.56
N ALA A 480 -12.40 0.05 18.68
CA ALA A 480 -10.99 -0.27 18.71
C ALA A 480 -10.67 -1.46 17.78
N ASP A 481 -9.49 -1.44 17.19
CA ASP A 481 -8.97 -2.51 16.33
C ASP A 481 -7.48 -2.65 16.59
N PRO A 482 -7.03 -3.73 17.26
CA PRO A 482 -5.62 -3.94 17.55
C PRO A 482 -4.76 -4.14 16.29
N PHE A 483 -5.38 -4.43 15.15
CA PHE A 483 -4.72 -4.66 13.86
C PHE A 483 -5.35 -3.78 12.78
N HIS A 484 -5.63 -2.53 13.14
CA HIS A 484 -6.17 -1.55 12.22
C HIS A 484 -5.34 -1.46 10.94
N TRP A 485 -4.02 -1.33 11.09
CA TRP A 485 -3.06 -1.40 10.01
C TRP A 485 -2.33 -2.74 10.02
N HIS A 486 -2.17 -3.30 8.82
CA HIS A 486 -1.26 -4.41 8.51
C HIS A 486 -0.74 -4.16 7.10
N ALA A 487 0.58 -4.01 6.92
CA ALA A 487 1.15 -3.60 5.63
C ALA A 487 0.72 -4.51 4.47
N LEU A 488 0.74 -5.82 4.71
CA LEU A 488 0.38 -6.81 3.68
C LEU A 488 -1.13 -6.89 3.38
N ARG A 489 -2.00 -6.40 4.28
CA ARG A 489 -3.44 -6.23 3.97
C ARG A 489 -3.63 -5.14 2.93
N VAL A 490 -2.94 -4.01 3.12
CA VAL A 490 -2.96 -2.88 2.17
C VAL A 490 -2.41 -3.33 0.82
N ARG A 491 -1.32 -4.12 0.84
CA ARG A 491 -0.71 -4.71 -0.36
C ARG A 491 -1.68 -5.60 -1.15
N GLY A 492 -2.51 -6.40 -0.47
CA GLY A 492 -3.57 -7.19 -1.11
C GLY A 492 -4.67 -6.31 -1.71
N GLY A 493 -5.17 -5.37 -0.92
CA GLY A 493 -6.24 -4.44 -1.30
C GLY A 493 -5.91 -3.59 -2.53
N GLU A 494 -4.77 -2.92 -2.52
CA GLU A 494 -4.34 -2.02 -3.61
C GLU A 494 -4.08 -2.75 -4.94
N ASN A 495 -3.94 -4.08 -4.90
CA ASN A 495 -3.71 -4.93 -6.06
C ASN A 495 -4.93 -5.78 -6.42
N ASN A 496 -6.03 -5.64 -5.67
CA ASN A 496 -7.21 -6.51 -5.74
C ASN A 496 -6.86 -8.01 -5.82
N VAL A 497 -5.89 -8.46 -5.02
CA VAL A 497 -5.51 -9.87 -4.89
C VAL A 497 -5.88 -10.37 -3.50
N TYR A 498 -6.22 -11.66 -3.38
CA TYR A 498 -6.08 -12.31 -2.09
C TYR A 498 -4.58 -12.42 -1.76
N PHE A 499 -4.23 -12.31 -0.48
CA PHE A 499 -2.84 -12.34 -0.04
C PHE A 499 -2.67 -13.31 1.13
N ALA A 500 -2.08 -14.48 0.89
CA ALA A 500 -1.76 -15.47 1.91
C ALA A 500 -0.33 -15.24 2.43
N PHE A 501 -0.23 -14.48 3.53
CA PHE A 501 1.01 -14.14 4.20
C PHE A 501 1.25 -15.10 5.38
N ALA A 502 2.27 -15.96 5.26
CA ALA A 502 2.65 -16.92 6.29
C ALA A 502 4.01 -16.52 6.85
N ASN A 503 4.04 -15.97 8.07
CA ASN A 503 5.23 -15.40 8.68
C ASN A 503 5.74 -16.25 9.85
N VAL A 504 7.04 -16.13 10.12
CA VAL A 504 7.69 -16.74 11.28
C VAL A 504 7.18 -16.08 12.58
N LEU A 505 6.97 -16.90 13.61
CA LEU A 505 6.74 -16.44 14.98
C LEU A 505 7.92 -16.86 15.86
N ASP A 506 8.80 -15.91 16.12
CA ASP A 506 9.97 -16.00 17.00
C ASP A 506 10.27 -14.58 17.52
N THR A 507 9.64 -14.22 18.64
CA THR A 507 9.70 -12.88 19.20
C THR A 507 11.08 -12.52 19.74
N GLU A 508 11.90 -13.50 20.13
CA GLU A 508 13.28 -13.29 20.58
C GLU A 508 14.16 -12.75 19.45
N ARG A 509 13.87 -13.15 18.20
CA ARG A 509 14.55 -12.67 17.00
C ARG A 509 13.79 -11.57 16.26
N GLY A 510 12.72 -11.05 16.85
CA GLY A 510 11.92 -9.95 16.29
C GLY A 510 10.91 -10.36 15.21
N TYR A 511 10.70 -11.66 14.97
CA TYR A 511 9.66 -12.16 14.07
C TYR A 511 8.32 -12.26 14.82
N LEU A 512 7.44 -11.28 14.60
CA LEU A 512 6.21 -11.13 15.39
C LEU A 512 5.03 -12.00 14.92
N GLY A 513 5.23 -12.88 13.92
CA GLY A 513 4.13 -13.61 13.30
C GLY A 513 3.21 -12.68 12.51
N LYS A 514 1.95 -12.57 12.95
CA LYS A 514 0.86 -11.82 12.29
C LYS A 514 0.50 -12.37 10.90
N SER A 515 0.57 -13.69 10.75
CA SER A 515 0.18 -14.38 9.52
C SER A 515 -1.31 -14.20 9.26
N ALA A 516 -1.71 -14.06 8.00
CA ALA A 516 -3.13 -14.04 7.64
C ALA A 516 -3.35 -14.36 6.16
N VAL A 517 -4.60 -14.72 5.85
CA VAL A 517 -5.13 -14.60 4.50
C VAL A 517 -5.96 -13.32 4.42
N PHE A 518 -5.48 -12.34 3.66
CA PHE A 518 -6.15 -11.06 3.44
C PHE A 518 -7.03 -11.10 2.18
N GLY A 519 -8.18 -10.47 2.27
CA GLY A 519 -9.09 -10.26 1.15
C GLY A 519 -8.60 -9.17 0.18
N PRO A 520 -9.19 -9.12 -1.02
CA PRO A 520 -8.77 -8.25 -2.12
C PRO A 520 -9.35 -6.83 -2.07
N ASP A 521 -10.25 -6.55 -1.12
CA ASP A 521 -10.95 -5.28 -1.02
C ASP A 521 -10.84 -4.77 0.42
N SER A 522 -10.17 -3.63 0.60
CA SER A 522 -10.03 -3.00 1.91
C SER A 522 -11.26 -2.17 2.32
N PHE A 523 -12.16 -1.85 1.37
CA PHE A 523 -13.37 -1.05 1.60
C PHE A 523 -14.62 -1.92 1.80
N ALA A 524 -14.52 -3.21 1.56
CA ALA A 524 -15.58 -4.17 1.87
C ALA A 524 -15.57 -4.55 3.36
N PHE A 525 -16.66 -4.23 4.05
CA PHE A 525 -16.86 -4.60 5.46
C PHE A 525 -18.04 -5.58 5.63
N PRO A 526 -17.96 -6.56 6.57
CA PRO A 526 -16.76 -6.93 7.32
C PRO A 526 -15.65 -7.43 6.37
N ARG A 527 -14.40 -7.15 6.73
CA ARG A 527 -13.26 -7.56 5.91
C ARG A 527 -13.25 -9.08 5.77
N GLN A 528 -12.93 -9.57 4.57
CA GLN A 528 -12.78 -11.00 4.31
C GLN A 528 -11.34 -11.43 4.64
N GLU A 529 -11.07 -11.74 5.90
CA GLU A 529 -9.73 -12.14 6.34
C GLU A 529 -9.76 -13.13 7.50
N SER A 530 -8.67 -13.87 7.67
CA SER A 530 -8.47 -14.77 8.81
C SER A 530 -7.01 -14.69 9.28
N PRO A 531 -6.74 -14.02 10.41
CA PRO A 531 -5.40 -13.88 10.95
C PRO A 531 -5.07 -14.92 12.04
N ILE A 532 -3.78 -15.27 12.15
CA ILE A 532 -3.15 -15.90 13.31
C ILE A 532 -2.30 -14.81 13.97
N LEU A 533 -2.55 -14.56 15.24
CA LEU A 533 -1.97 -13.40 15.91
C LEU A 533 -0.64 -13.78 16.55
N ASP A 534 -0.69 -14.17 17.82
CA ASP A 534 0.49 -14.32 18.68
C ASP A 534 0.86 -15.78 18.95
N GLU A 535 0.10 -16.72 18.41
CA GLU A 535 0.27 -18.15 18.64
C GLU A 535 0.77 -18.89 17.40
N GLN A 536 1.36 -20.06 17.63
CA GLN A 536 1.63 -20.99 16.54
C GLN A 536 0.33 -21.66 16.12
N GLY A 537 0.13 -21.85 14.82
CA GLY A 537 -1.10 -22.48 14.33
C GLY A 537 -1.37 -22.21 12.87
N ILE A 538 -2.66 -22.26 12.51
CA ILE A 538 -3.17 -22.16 11.15
C ILE A 538 -4.41 -21.25 11.13
N ALA A 539 -4.50 -20.38 10.13
CA ALA A 539 -5.70 -19.61 9.81
C ALA A 539 -6.07 -19.85 8.36
N ALA A 540 -7.38 -19.80 8.07
CA ALA A 540 -7.89 -20.07 6.74
C ALA A 540 -9.04 -19.12 6.40
N ALA A 541 -9.04 -18.63 5.16
CA ALA A 541 -10.10 -17.80 4.62
C ALA A 541 -10.61 -18.33 3.29
N VAL A 542 -11.85 -17.98 2.96
CA VAL A 542 -12.42 -18.27 1.64
C VAL A 542 -11.81 -17.30 0.62
N VAL A 543 -11.31 -17.89 -0.47
CA VAL A 543 -10.86 -17.19 -1.67
C VAL A 543 -11.94 -17.38 -2.71
N ASP A 544 -12.68 -16.32 -3.02
CA ASP A 544 -13.74 -16.35 -4.03
C ASP A 544 -13.26 -15.70 -5.32
N THR A 545 -13.06 -16.52 -6.34
CA THR A 545 -12.73 -16.06 -7.69
C THR A 545 -13.85 -16.30 -8.69
N THR A 546 -15.04 -16.69 -8.21
CA THR A 546 -16.22 -16.97 -9.05
C THR A 546 -16.63 -15.76 -9.86
N ASN A 547 -17.15 -16.00 -11.06
CA ASN A 547 -17.69 -14.97 -11.92
C ASN A 547 -19.15 -15.30 -12.22
N LEU A 548 -20.01 -14.29 -12.35
CA LEU A 548 -21.32 -14.50 -12.94
C LEU A 548 -21.15 -14.91 -14.41
N ASP A 549 -22.16 -15.60 -14.95
CA ASP A 549 -22.20 -16.00 -16.37
C ASP A 549 -22.47 -14.78 -17.26
N THR A 550 -21.45 -13.93 -17.39
CA THR A 550 -21.44 -12.75 -18.23
C THR A 550 -20.10 -12.68 -18.96
N PRO A 551 -20.03 -12.03 -20.13
CA PRO A 551 -18.75 -11.87 -20.84
C PRO A 551 -17.74 -11.03 -20.07
N TYR A 552 -18.17 -10.25 -19.07
CA TYR A 552 -17.31 -9.38 -18.28
C TYR A 552 -17.04 -9.96 -16.87
N PRO A 553 -15.84 -9.76 -16.33
CA PRO A 553 -15.56 -10.05 -14.94
C PRO A 553 -16.45 -9.23 -13.98
N THR A 554 -17.15 -9.92 -13.09
CA THR A 554 -18.00 -9.36 -12.03
C THR A 554 -17.33 -9.42 -10.66
N ASN A 555 -16.31 -10.25 -10.50
CA ASN A 555 -15.56 -10.38 -9.25
C ASN A 555 -14.38 -9.40 -9.23
N ILE A 556 -14.18 -8.72 -8.10
CA ILE A 556 -13.16 -7.68 -7.95
C ILE A 556 -11.73 -8.19 -8.21
N VAL A 557 -11.43 -9.45 -7.87
CA VAL A 557 -10.12 -10.06 -8.13
C VAL A 557 -9.88 -10.29 -9.62
N ARG A 558 -10.95 -10.57 -10.36
CA ARG A 558 -10.88 -10.78 -11.81
C ARG A 558 -10.91 -9.46 -12.57
N ARG A 559 -11.67 -8.48 -12.09
CA ARG A 559 -11.83 -7.16 -12.70
C ARG A 559 -10.66 -6.21 -12.41
N LYS A 560 -10.07 -6.33 -11.21
CA LYS A 560 -8.94 -5.53 -10.71
C LYS A 560 -9.16 -4.02 -10.77
N ASP A 561 -10.25 -3.56 -10.17
CA ASP A 561 -10.75 -2.18 -10.27
C ASP A 561 -9.68 -1.11 -10.02
N LEU A 562 -8.87 -1.27 -8.97
CA LEU A 562 -7.78 -0.33 -8.68
C LEU A 562 -6.65 -0.45 -9.71
N VAL A 563 -6.38 -1.63 -10.26
CA VAL A 563 -5.36 -1.82 -11.30
C VAL A 563 -5.81 -1.21 -12.64
N VAL A 564 -7.12 -1.22 -12.93
CA VAL A 564 -7.70 -0.57 -14.12
C VAL A 564 -7.51 0.94 -14.10
N MET A 565 -7.57 1.56 -12.91
CA MET A 565 -7.54 3.02 -12.73
C MET A 565 -6.12 3.62 -12.71
N ARG A 566 -5.09 2.77 -12.85
CA ARG A 566 -3.68 3.19 -12.90
C ARG A 566 -3.44 4.20 -14.03
N GLN A 567 -2.41 5.02 -13.85
CA GLN A 567 -1.96 6.01 -14.83
C GLN A 567 -0.49 5.77 -15.25
N PRO A 568 -0.16 4.70 -16.00
CA PRO A 568 1.23 4.35 -16.31
C PRO A 568 2.05 5.39 -17.06
N HIS A 569 1.41 6.38 -17.69
CA HIS A 569 2.13 7.47 -18.34
C HIS A 569 2.93 8.33 -17.36
N HIS A 570 2.62 8.30 -16.06
CA HIS A 570 3.44 8.92 -15.01
C HIS A 570 4.54 8.00 -14.45
N TYR A 571 4.49 6.69 -14.70
CA TYR A 571 5.23 5.69 -13.93
C TYR A 571 6.63 5.36 -14.47
N GLN A 572 7.08 6.08 -15.50
CA GLN A 572 8.39 5.85 -16.11
C GLN A 572 9.57 5.85 -15.10
N PRO A 573 9.59 6.71 -14.06
CA PRO A 573 10.64 6.65 -13.03
C PRO A 573 10.66 5.35 -12.22
N LEU A 574 9.52 4.63 -12.11
CA LEU A 574 9.47 3.37 -11.36
C LEU A 574 10.27 2.25 -12.05
N VAL A 575 10.41 2.31 -13.38
CA VAL A 575 11.06 1.26 -14.19
C VAL A 575 12.44 1.66 -14.67
N LYS A 576 13.01 2.73 -14.10
CA LYS A 576 14.38 3.17 -14.36
C LYS A 576 15.20 3.10 -13.09
N TRP A 577 16.48 2.78 -13.26
CA TRP A 577 17.46 3.02 -12.22
C TRP A 577 17.69 4.53 -12.10
N HIS A 578 17.46 5.05 -10.90
CA HIS A 578 17.89 6.39 -10.52
C HIS A 578 19.16 6.18 -9.68
N GLN A 579 20.30 6.65 -10.21
CA GLN A 579 21.57 6.66 -9.49
C GLN A 579 21.60 7.77 -8.46
#